data_AF-A0A8T3VEK1-F1
#
_entry.id   AF-A0A8T3VEK1-F1
#
_cell.length_a   1.000
_cell.length_b   1.000
_cell.length_c   1.000
_cell.angle_alpha   90.00
_cell.angle_beta   90.00
_cell.angle_gamma   90.00
#
_symmetry.space_group_name_H-M   'P 1'
#
loop_
_entity.id
_entity.type
_entity.pdbx_description
1 polymer ?
#
loop_
_entity_poly.entity_id
_entity_poly.type
_entity_poly.pdbx_seq_one_letter_code
_entity_poly.pdbx_strand_id
1 'polypeptide(L)'
;MKEIFLDENFDVDKITSQITKVMDRWSIQFLDINGPTWVIYDYDMHVKYVFHFQVDFNDLEVRIKLEDLKLNVIHHIESLRDETTYRDNLTNSVFIK
;
A
#
# COMPACT_ATOMS: atom_id res chain seq x y z
N MET A 1 15.00 -6.94 0.11
CA MET A 1 13.85 -6.36 -0.61
C MET A 1 13.05 -7.50 -1.21
N LYS A 2 11.72 -7.45 -1.11
CA LYS A 2 10.81 -8.41 -1.76
C LYS A 2 9.76 -7.64 -2.56
N GLU A 3 9.52 -8.07 -3.79
CA GLU A 3 8.53 -7.47 -4.69
C GLU A 3 7.32 -8.40 -4.84
N ILE A 4 6.13 -7.80 -4.92
CA ILE A 4 4.85 -8.49 -5.08
C ILE A 4 4.09 -7.81 -6.21
N PHE A 5 3.65 -8.59 -7.19
CA PHE A 5 2.87 -8.12 -8.33
C PHE A 5 1.43 -8.60 -8.18
N LEU A 6 0.49 -7.69 -8.35
CA LEU A 6 -0.94 -7.90 -8.16
C LEU A 6 -1.66 -7.43 -9.42
N ASP A 7 -2.51 -8.29 -9.98
CA ASP A 7 -3.40 -7.94 -11.09
C ASP A 7 -4.73 -7.36 -10.58
N GLU A 8 -5.62 -6.99 -11.50
CA GLU A 8 -6.94 -6.41 -11.24
C GLU A 8 -7.89 -7.28 -10.38
N ASN A 9 -7.61 -8.58 -10.27
CA ASN A 9 -8.41 -9.52 -9.50
C ASN A 9 -7.91 -9.68 -8.05
N PHE A 10 -7.05 -8.77 -7.59
CA PHE A 10 -6.56 -8.80 -6.21
C PHE A 10 -7.71 -8.71 -5.19
N ASP A 11 -7.59 -9.50 -4.13
CA ASP A 11 -8.53 -9.53 -3.03
C ASP A 11 -8.07 -8.53 -1.96
N VAL A 12 -8.91 -7.51 -1.71
CA VAL A 12 -8.59 -6.39 -0.81
C VAL A 12 -8.27 -6.89 0.61
N ASP A 13 -9.05 -7.81 1.15
CA ASP A 13 -8.87 -8.30 2.52
C ASP A 13 -7.60 -9.13 2.67
N LYS A 14 -7.32 -9.97 1.66
CA LYS A 14 -6.11 -10.79 1.60
C LYS A 14 -4.86 -9.91 1.52
N ILE A 15 -4.87 -8.89 0.65
CA ILE A 15 -3.73 -8.00 0.49
C ILE A 15 -3.56 -7.10 1.72
N THR A 16 -4.66 -6.60 2.30
CA THR A 16 -4.65 -5.90 3.59
C THR A 16 -3.94 -6.75 4.64
N SER A 17 -4.40 -8.00 4.85
CA SER A 17 -3.80 -8.90 5.84
C SER A 17 -2.32 -9.18 5.58
N GLN A 18 -1.89 -9.22 4.31
CA GLN A 18 -0.47 -9.41 3.99
C GLN A 18 0.36 -8.17 4.34
N ILE A 19 -0.12 -6.98 3.98
CA ILE A 19 0.55 -5.72 4.29
C ILE A 19 0.64 -5.55 5.81
N THR A 20 -0.47 -5.69 6.54
CA THR A 20 -0.49 -5.51 8.00
C THR A 20 0.42 -6.50 8.72
N LYS A 21 0.44 -7.79 8.31
CA LYS A 21 1.40 -8.77 8.86
C LYS A 21 2.86 -8.41 8.61
N VAL A 22 3.15 -7.79 7.47
CA VAL A 22 4.50 -7.29 7.18
C VAL A 22 4.83 -6.14 8.13
N MET A 23 3.91 -5.20 8.32
CA MET A 23 4.06 -4.06 9.24
C MET A 23 4.18 -4.49 10.70
N ASP A 24 3.48 -5.54 11.14
CA ASP A 24 3.56 -6.04 12.51
C ASP A 24 4.84 -6.84 12.78
N ARG A 25 5.36 -7.53 11.75
CA ARG A 25 6.53 -8.41 11.89
C ARG A 25 7.85 -7.66 11.84
N TRP A 26 7.89 -6.56 11.11
CA TRP A 26 9.10 -5.77 10.90
C TRP A 26 8.92 -4.43 11.57
N SER A 27 9.99 -3.85 12.10
CA SER A 27 10.00 -2.47 12.55
C SER A 27 9.91 -1.56 11.31
N ILE A 28 8.69 -1.33 10.83
CA ILE A 28 8.39 -0.54 9.65
C ILE A 28 8.19 0.90 10.09
N GLN A 29 8.80 1.84 9.36
CA GLN A 29 8.74 3.27 9.70
C GLN A 29 7.82 4.02 8.75
N PHE A 30 7.76 3.61 7.49
CA PHE A 30 7.15 4.43 6.45
C PHE A 30 6.53 3.59 5.34
N LEU A 31 5.28 3.92 5.00
CA LEU A 31 4.58 3.45 3.81
C LEU A 31 4.46 4.59 2.78
N ASP A 32 4.92 4.34 1.56
CA ASP A 32 4.84 5.28 0.46
C ASP A 32 3.90 4.77 -0.63
N ILE A 33 2.74 5.41 -0.77
CA ILE A 33 1.70 5.06 -1.75
C ILE A 33 1.86 5.97 -2.97
N ASN A 34 2.52 5.47 -4.03
CA ASN A 34 2.70 6.20 -5.29
C ASN A 34 1.91 5.54 -6.42
N GLY A 35 0.62 5.88 -6.51
CA GLY A 35 -0.26 5.32 -7.54
C GLY A 35 -0.33 3.78 -7.43
N PRO A 36 0.09 3.05 -8.49
CA PRO A 36 0.11 1.58 -8.48
C PRO A 36 1.31 0.97 -7.74
N THR A 37 2.26 1.77 -7.24
CA THR A 37 3.44 1.22 -6.57
C THR A 37 3.50 1.67 -5.13
N TRP A 38 3.40 0.70 -4.21
CA TRP A 38 3.43 0.96 -2.77
C TRP A 38 4.72 0.40 -2.19
N VAL A 39 5.46 1.22 -1.47
CA VAL A 39 6.80 0.88 -0.96
C VAL A 39 6.80 0.95 0.55
N ILE A 40 7.37 -0.06 1.19
CA ILE A 40 7.48 -0.12 2.65
C ILE A 40 8.94 -0.07 3.08
N TYR A 41 9.24 0.86 3.98
CA TYR A 41 10.58 1.14 4.51
C TYR A 41 10.70 0.79 5.99
N ASP A 42 11.86 0.30 6.40
CA ASP A 42 12.20 0.17 7.83
C ASP A 42 12.67 1.51 8.44
N TYR A 43 13.00 1.48 9.74
CA TYR A 43 13.55 2.63 10.48
C TYR A 43 14.83 3.23 9.88
N ASP A 44 15.63 2.42 9.18
CA ASP A 44 16.85 2.86 8.51
C ASP A 44 16.58 3.36 7.08
N MET A 45 15.31 3.52 6.70
CA MET A 45 14.85 3.90 5.36
C MET A 45 15.28 2.94 4.24
N HIS A 46 15.52 1.66 4.57
CA HIS A 46 15.73 0.62 3.59
C HIS A 46 14.41 0.03 3.10
N VAL A 47 14.29 -0.17 1.79
CA VAL A 47 13.11 -0.81 1.19
C VAL A 47 13.04 -2.28 1.59
N LYS A 48 11.97 -2.65 2.31
CA LYS A 48 11.67 -4.04 2.65
C LYS A 48 10.75 -4.67 1.63
N TYR A 49 9.67 -3.97 1.26
CA TYR A 49 8.64 -4.47 0.36
C TYR A 49 8.26 -3.45 -0.70
N VAL A 50 7.93 -3.97 -1.89
CA VAL A 50 7.30 -3.21 -2.96
C VAL A 50 6.10 -4.00 -3.46
N PHE A 51 4.93 -3.34 -3.51
CA PHE A 51 3.71 -3.87 -4.11
C PHE A 51 3.45 -3.13 -5.41
N HIS A 52 3.31 -3.88 -6.50
CA HIS A 52 3.01 -3.37 -7.82
C HIS A 52 1.60 -3.82 -8.23
N PHE A 53 0.68 -2.87 -8.29
CA PHE A 53 -0.69 -3.06 -8.78
C PHE A 53 -0.71 -2.83 -10.29
N GLN A 54 -0.66 -3.92 -11.05
CA GLN A 54 -0.78 -3.93 -12.51
C GLN A 54 -2.24 -3.84 -12.91
N VAL A 55 -2.85 -2.67 -12.65
CA VAL A 55 -4.29 -2.49 -12.75
C VAL A 55 -4.64 -1.29 -13.62
N ASP A 56 -5.80 -1.34 -14.29
CA ASP A 56 -6.31 -0.23 -15.09
C ASP A 56 -7.04 0.78 -14.19
N PHE A 57 -6.48 1.99 -14.06
CA PHE A 57 -7.11 3.07 -13.29
C PHE A 57 -8.35 3.67 -13.98
N ASN A 58 -8.64 3.32 -15.23
CA ASN A 58 -9.91 3.69 -15.85
C ASN A 58 -11.06 2.84 -15.33
N ASP A 59 -10.78 1.61 -14.86
CA ASP A 59 -11.77 0.75 -14.24
C ASP A 59 -12.21 1.33 -12.89
N LEU A 60 -13.52 1.53 -12.74
CA LEU A 60 -14.12 2.05 -11.52
C LEU A 60 -14.02 1.06 -10.37
N GLU A 61 -14.21 -0.23 -10.63
CA GLU A 61 -14.17 -1.27 -9.61
C GLU A 61 -12.76 -1.39 -9.03
N VAL A 62 -11.75 -1.40 -9.89
CA VAL A 62 -10.33 -1.41 -9.49
C VAL A 62 -9.99 -0.20 -8.62
N ARG A 63 -10.43 1.00 -9.02
CA ARG A 63 -10.18 2.22 -8.24
C ARG A 63 -10.80 2.15 -6.86
N ILE A 64 -12.04 1.65 -6.76
CA ILE A 64 -12.71 1.46 -5.47
C ILE A 64 -11.92 0.46 -4.62
N LYS A 65 -11.49 -0.68 -5.18
CA LYS A 65 -10.67 -1.68 -4.47
C LYS A 65 -9.36 -1.10 -3.96
N LEU A 66 -8.67 -0.28 -4.75
CA LEU A 66 -7.42 0.36 -4.32
C LEU A 66 -7.65 1.39 -3.22
N GLU A 67 -8.74 2.16 -3.29
CA GLU A 67 -9.10 3.12 -2.25
C GLU A 67 -9.47 2.42 -0.94
N ASP A 68 -10.24 1.33 -1.00
CA ASP A 68 -10.59 0.50 0.15
C ASP A 68 -9.35 -0.13 0.79
N LEU A 69 -8.46 -0.71 -0.03
CA LEU A 69 -7.18 -1.24 0.45
C LEU A 69 -6.36 -0.16 1.15
N LYS A 70 -6.33 1.05 0.59
CA LYS A 70 -5.58 2.17 1.15
C LYS A 70 -6.13 2.55 2.52
N LEU A 71 -7.44 2.73 2.63
CA LEU A 71 -8.10 3.08 3.89
C LEU A 71 -7.83 2.02 4.96
N ASN A 72 -7.92 0.74 4.62
CA ASN A 72 -7.64 -0.35 5.54
C ASN A 72 -6.19 -0.32 6.06
N VAL A 73 -5.22 -0.07 5.19
CA VAL A 73 -3.80 -0.01 5.57
C VAL A 73 -3.50 1.24 6.38
N ILE A 74 -4.06 2.40 6.03
CA ILE A 74 -3.91 3.64 6.79
C ILE A 74 -4.49 3.48 8.20
N HIS A 75 -5.70 2.94 8.33
CA HIS A 75 -6.30 2.68 9.64
C HIS A 75 -5.45 1.73 10.48
N HIS A 76 -4.80 0.73 9.86
CA HIS A 76 -3.84 -0.12 10.58
C HIS A 76 -2.67 0.69 11.11
N ILE A 77 -2.04 1.51 10.27
CA ILE A 77 -0.92 2.39 10.67
C ILE A 77 -1.32 3.31 11.82
N GLU A 78 -2.47 3.96 11.72
CA GLU A 78 -2.97 4.84 12.77
C GLU A 78 -3.29 4.09 14.08
N SER A 79 -3.53 2.79 14.01
CA SER A 79 -3.70 1.93 15.18
C SER A 79 -2.38 1.47 15.81
N LEU A 80 -1.28 1.46 15.03
CA LEU A 80 0.06 1.22 15.53
C LEU A 80 0.43 2.42 16.40
N ARG A 81 0.52 2.22 17.72
CA ARG A 81 0.84 3.27 18.70
C ARG A 81 2.34 3.59 18.70
N ASP A 82 2.94 3.73 17.52
CA ASP A 82 4.36 3.95 17.30
C ASP A 82 4.60 5.13 16.34
N GLU A 83 5.83 5.26 15.83
CA GLU A 83 6.25 6.35 14.95
C GLU A 83 6.01 6.05 13.46
N THR A 84 5.32 4.94 13.13
CA THR A 84 5.03 4.57 11.75
C THR A 84 4.18 5.65 11.07
N THR A 85 4.55 6.03 9.86
CA THR A 85 3.81 7.04 9.10
C THR A 85 3.63 6.65 7.63
N TYR A 86 2.87 7.44 6.88
CA TYR A 86 2.58 7.18 5.48
C TYR A 86 2.58 8.45 4.63
N ARG A 87 2.79 8.27 3.32
CA ARG A 87 2.57 9.30 2.29
C ARG A 87 1.58 8.77 1.27
N ASP A 88 0.47 9.49 1.10
CA ASP A 88 -0.56 9.19 0.09
C ASP A 88 -0.40 10.10 -1.13
N ASN A 89 0.09 9.53 -2.23
CA ASN A 89 0.09 10.14 -3.56
C ASN A 89 -0.81 9.36 -4.53
N LEU A 90 -1.80 8.60 -4.05
CA LEU A 90 -2.70 7.82 -4.89
C LEU A 90 -3.49 8.73 -5.84
N THR A 91 -3.95 9.88 -5.34
CA THR A 91 -4.74 10.87 -6.09
C THR A 91 -3.97 11.56 -7.21
N ASN A 92 -2.65 11.73 -7.11
CA ASN A 92 -1.84 12.33 -8.19
C ASN A 92 -1.75 11.43 -9.43
N SER A 93 -2.08 10.14 -9.30
CA SER A 93 -2.00 9.16 -10.39
C SER A 93 -3.33 9.02 -11.16
N VAL A 94 -4.44 9.50 -10.58
CA VAL A 94 -5.80 9.38 -11.15
C VAL A 94 -6.13 10.52 -12.12
N PHE A 95 -5.30 11.58 -12.18
CA PHE A 95 -5.60 12.80 -12.95
C PHE A 95 -4.62 13.16 -14.07
N ILE A 96 -3.63 12.31 -14.38
CA ILE A 96 -2.79 12.56 -15.57
C ILE A 96 -3.55 12.05 -16.80
N LYS A 97 -4.33 12.97 -17.39
CA LYS A 97 -4.88 12.87 -18.74
C LYS A 97 -3.76 12.89 -19.79
#